data_AF-K9P631-F1
#
_entry.id   AF-K9P631-F1
#
_cell.length_a   1.000
_cell.length_b   1.000
_cell.length_c   1.000
_cell.angle_alpha   90.00
_cell.angle_beta   90.00
_cell.angle_gamma   90.00
#
_symmetry.space_group_name_H-M   'P 1'
#
loop_
_entity.id
_entity.type
_entity.pdbx_description
1 polymer ?
#
loop_
_entity_poly.entity_id
_entity_poly.type
_entity_poly.pdbx_seq_one_letter_code
_entity_poly.pdbx_strand_id
1 'polypeptide(L)'
;MTRRRPARKGRHPAVVLPGVVLLAAMGLIDPLTRAARADNWSYQQLVEAFEQRGFSVLGSHPRCAERGLYGLYLRESRRIVVCPRGNLNDTLLHEGWHAVQSRCLRGRPHLGEEELRRGLSRRDQRDLARLYGEGRWQREAEARVMARRDPASYLRLVDELCAAPVPPPAPASPQGTPQGQAEKRTGS
;
A
#
# COMPACT_ATOMS: atom_id res chain seq x y z
N MET A 1 55.46 73.27 -42.05
CA MET A 1 55.43 73.05 -40.59
C MET A 1 53.97 73.01 -40.14
N THR A 2 53.39 71.81 -39.97
CA THR A 2 52.89 71.24 -38.68
C THR A 2 51.73 72.07 -38.07
N ARG A 3 50.49 71.61 -37.84
CA ARG A 3 49.92 70.33 -37.34
C ARG A 3 48.42 70.23 -37.75
N ARG A 4 47.96 69.15 -38.38
CA ARG A 4 47.16 68.01 -37.85
C ARG A 4 46.10 68.31 -36.76
N ARG A 5 44.83 67.95 -37.09
CA ARG A 5 43.63 67.79 -36.23
C ARG A 5 43.81 66.70 -35.16
N PRO A 6 42.96 66.64 -34.11
CA PRO A 6 41.82 65.67 -34.13
C PRO A 6 40.52 66.23 -33.48
N ALA A 7 39.35 66.02 -34.09
CA ALA A 7 38.40 64.91 -33.88
C ALA A 7 37.78 64.87 -32.46
N ARG A 8 36.50 65.27 -32.35
CA ARG A 8 35.64 64.89 -31.23
C ARG A 8 34.45 64.06 -31.75
N LYS A 9 34.43 62.82 -31.27
CA LYS A 9 33.47 61.74 -31.48
C LYS A 9 32.06 62.15 -31.04
N GLY A 10 31.08 61.73 -31.82
CA GLY A 10 29.67 61.74 -31.43
C GLY A 10 29.27 60.57 -30.53
N ARG A 11 28.00 60.68 -30.11
CA ARG A 11 27.10 59.71 -29.46
C ARG A 11 27.28 59.46 -27.96
N HIS A 12 26.31 59.99 -27.21
CA HIS A 12 25.64 59.26 -26.14
C HIS A 12 24.14 59.60 -26.18
N PRO A 13 23.23 58.72 -26.63
CA PRO A 13 21.84 58.77 -26.19
C PRO A 13 21.73 58.23 -24.76
N ALA A 14 20.85 58.87 -24.01
CA ALA A 14 20.54 58.57 -22.62
C ALA A 14 20.13 57.10 -22.44
N VAL A 15 20.72 56.48 -21.42
CA VAL A 15 20.24 55.22 -20.84
C VAL A 15 18.94 55.55 -20.09
N VAL A 16 17.81 55.17 -20.67
CA VAL A 16 16.54 55.06 -19.96
C VAL A 16 16.37 53.57 -19.61
N LEU A 17 16.64 53.24 -18.35
CA LEU A 17 16.01 52.11 -17.66
C LEU A 17 14.98 52.77 -16.75
N PRO A 18 13.69 52.41 -16.85
CA PRO A 18 13.24 51.22 -16.14
C PRO A 18 12.13 50.45 -16.88
N GLY A 19 12.02 49.16 -16.60
CA GLY A 19 10.88 48.37 -17.07
C GLY A 19 11.25 46.94 -17.44
N VAL A 20 12.01 46.26 -16.58
CA VAL A 20 12.01 44.80 -16.60
C VAL A 20 10.62 44.38 -16.10
N VAL A 21 9.67 44.25 -17.03
CA VAL A 21 8.47 43.45 -16.80
C VAL A 21 8.95 42.01 -16.76
N LEU A 22 9.38 41.58 -15.58
CA LEU A 22 9.50 40.17 -15.28
C LEU A 22 8.07 39.64 -15.31
N LEU A 23 7.65 39.09 -16.46
CA LEU A 23 6.51 38.20 -16.52
C LEU A 23 6.89 36.97 -15.70
N ALA A 24 6.68 37.07 -14.39
CA ALA A 24 6.51 35.92 -13.55
C ALA A 24 5.28 35.19 -14.10
N ALA A 25 5.51 34.21 -14.96
CA ALA A 25 4.57 33.14 -15.21
C ALA A 25 4.45 32.36 -13.89
N MET A 26 3.77 32.96 -12.92
CA MET A 26 3.20 32.29 -11.77
C MET A 26 2.25 31.27 -12.38
N GLY A 27 2.72 30.02 -12.46
CA GLY A 27 1.90 28.89 -12.80
C GLY A 27 0.70 28.90 -11.87
N LEU A 28 -0.46 29.26 -12.41
CA LEU A 28 -1.73 28.78 -11.91
C LEU A 28 -1.74 27.28 -12.21
N ILE A 29 -1.01 26.53 -11.38
CA ILE A 29 -1.23 25.11 -11.21
C ILE A 29 -2.58 25.04 -10.53
N ASP A 30 -3.61 24.95 -11.35
CA ASP A 30 -5.01 24.87 -10.97
C ASP A 30 -5.19 23.75 -9.93
N PRO A 31 -5.50 24.06 -8.66
CA PRO A 31 -5.65 23.04 -7.62
C PRO A 31 -6.86 22.12 -7.89
N LEU A 32 -7.74 22.49 -8.82
CA LEU A 32 -8.91 21.71 -9.22
C LEU A 32 -8.59 20.53 -10.16
N THR A 33 -7.40 20.46 -10.77
CA THR A 33 -7.03 19.29 -11.60
C THR A 33 -6.42 18.12 -10.81
N ARG A 34 -6.17 18.29 -9.51
CA ARG A 34 -5.63 17.21 -8.65
C ARG A 34 -6.71 16.31 -8.05
N ALA A 35 -7.98 16.73 -8.09
CA ALA A 35 -9.12 16.01 -7.52
C ALA A 35 -9.84 15.05 -8.50
N ALA A 36 -9.44 15.01 -9.78
CA ALA A 36 -10.09 14.20 -10.82
C ALA A 36 -9.31 12.93 -11.23
N ARG A 37 -8.33 12.49 -10.43
CA ARG A 37 -7.61 11.20 -10.61
C ARG A 37 -8.04 10.11 -9.62
N ALA A 38 -9.17 10.30 -8.97
CA ALA A 38 -9.95 9.24 -8.33
C ALA A 38 -10.92 8.72 -9.42
N ASP A 39 -11.07 7.46 -9.83
CA ASP A 39 -10.68 6.17 -9.28
C ASP A 39 -10.80 5.11 -10.40
N ASN A 40 -9.75 4.85 -11.19
CA ASN A 40 -9.71 3.59 -11.93
C ASN A 40 -8.26 3.18 -12.23
N TRP A 41 -7.65 2.49 -11.28
CA TRP A 41 -6.34 1.88 -11.50
C TRP A 41 -6.49 0.70 -12.46
N SER A 42 -5.75 0.73 -13.57
CA SER A 42 -5.62 -0.43 -14.43
C SER A 42 -4.85 -1.54 -13.71
N TYR A 43 -5.08 -2.79 -14.12
CA TYR A 43 -4.31 -3.93 -13.61
C TYR A 43 -2.80 -3.71 -13.75
N GLN A 44 -2.36 -3.17 -14.88
CA GLN A 44 -0.95 -2.89 -15.14
C GLN A 44 -0.36 -1.84 -14.19
N GLN A 45 -1.12 -0.80 -13.84
CA GLN A 45 -0.68 0.19 -12.85
C GLN A 45 -0.52 -0.42 -11.46
N LEU A 46 -1.39 -1.37 -11.07
CA LEU A 46 -1.24 -2.10 -9.82
C LEU A 46 0.00 -2.99 -9.83
N VAL A 47 0.24 -3.70 -10.93
CA VAL A 47 1.44 -4.53 -11.13
C VAL A 47 2.70 -3.68 -10.89
N GLU A 48 2.82 -2.57 -11.62
CA GLU A 48 3.97 -1.66 -11.50
C GLU A 48 4.13 -1.12 -10.08
N ALA A 49 3.02 -0.78 -9.41
CA ALA A 49 3.07 -0.30 -8.03
C ALA A 49 3.58 -1.37 -7.05
N PHE A 50 3.19 -2.64 -7.21
CA PHE A 50 3.75 -3.72 -6.39
C PHE A 50 5.23 -3.99 -6.73
N GLU A 51 5.61 -3.91 -8.01
CA GLU A 51 6.98 -4.12 -8.44
C GLU A 51 7.95 -3.05 -7.92
N GLN A 52 7.51 -1.78 -7.91
CA GLN A 52 8.25 -0.68 -7.28
C GLN A 52 8.49 -0.90 -5.78
N ARG A 53 7.65 -1.70 -5.11
CA ARG A 53 7.77 -2.06 -3.69
C ARG A 53 8.56 -3.36 -3.46
N GLY A 54 9.18 -3.88 -4.52
CA GLY A 54 10.05 -5.05 -4.46
C GLY A 54 9.30 -6.37 -4.32
N PHE A 55 8.08 -6.44 -4.86
CA PHE A 55 7.41 -7.69 -5.19
C PHE A 55 7.60 -7.99 -6.67
N SER A 56 7.30 -9.21 -7.12
CA SER A 56 7.18 -9.50 -8.56
C SER A 56 5.81 -10.09 -8.82
N VAL A 57 5.12 -9.61 -9.86
CA VAL A 57 3.79 -10.11 -10.20
C VAL A 57 3.90 -11.04 -11.41
N LEU A 58 3.35 -12.24 -11.29
CA LEU A 58 3.35 -13.24 -12.35
C LEU A 58 1.92 -13.49 -12.84
N GLY A 59 1.70 -13.38 -14.15
CA GLY A 59 0.41 -13.71 -14.78
C GLY A 59 0.16 -15.21 -15.01
N SER A 60 1.12 -16.06 -14.65
CA SER A 60 1.05 -17.51 -14.87
C SER A 60 1.88 -18.28 -13.84
N HIS A 61 1.38 -19.45 -13.44
CA HIS A 61 2.06 -20.41 -12.57
C HIS A 61 1.45 -21.80 -12.77
N PRO A 62 2.16 -22.93 -12.59
CA PRO A 62 1.58 -24.27 -12.74
C PRO A 62 0.31 -24.49 -11.91
N ARG A 63 0.28 -23.94 -10.69
CA ARG A 63 -0.90 -23.98 -9.80
C ARG A 63 -2.13 -23.26 -10.34
N CYS A 64 -2.00 -22.38 -11.35
CA CYS A 64 -3.16 -21.79 -12.01
C CYS A 64 -4.02 -22.84 -12.76
N ALA A 65 -3.53 -24.07 -12.97
CA ALA A 65 -4.36 -25.18 -13.43
C ALA A 65 -5.37 -25.66 -12.36
N GLU A 66 -5.14 -25.38 -11.07
CA GLU A 66 -6.04 -25.76 -9.97
C GLU A 66 -7.39 -25.05 -10.10
N ARG A 67 -8.47 -25.83 -9.95
CA ARG A 67 -9.83 -25.30 -10.02
C ARG A 67 -10.11 -24.45 -8.78
N GLY A 68 -10.53 -23.22 -8.99
CA GLY A 68 -10.89 -22.29 -7.92
C GLY A 68 -9.70 -21.51 -7.33
N LEU A 69 -8.48 -21.71 -7.84
CA LEU A 69 -7.34 -20.85 -7.51
C LEU A 69 -7.33 -19.64 -8.46
N TYR A 70 -7.39 -18.44 -7.88
CA TYR A 70 -7.36 -17.16 -8.60
C TYR A 70 -6.00 -16.49 -8.48
N GLY A 71 -5.32 -16.64 -7.35
CA GLY A 71 -3.97 -16.16 -7.12
C GLY A 71 -3.31 -16.91 -5.97
N LEU A 72 -2.04 -16.59 -5.73
CA LEU A 72 -1.33 -17.00 -4.52
C LEU A 72 -0.11 -16.10 -4.28
N TYR A 73 0.16 -15.78 -3.02
CA TYR A 73 1.43 -15.20 -2.60
C TYR A 73 2.48 -16.27 -2.24
N LEU A 74 3.61 -16.26 -2.96
CA LEU A 74 4.77 -17.10 -2.72
C LEU A 74 5.75 -16.38 -1.78
N ARG A 75 5.63 -16.70 -0.48
CA ARG A 75 6.37 -16.03 0.62
C ARG A 75 7.88 -16.00 0.43
N GLU A 76 8.48 -17.13 0.06
CA GLU A 76 9.93 -17.29 -0.03
C GLU A 76 10.56 -16.42 -1.11
N SER A 77 9.86 -16.24 -2.23
CA SER A 77 10.35 -15.51 -3.40
C SER A 77 9.76 -14.11 -3.56
N ARG A 78 8.87 -13.68 -2.65
CA ARG A 78 8.13 -12.41 -2.74
C ARG A 78 7.38 -12.22 -4.06
N ARG A 79 6.86 -13.33 -4.60
CA ARG A 79 6.12 -13.33 -5.87
C ARG A 79 4.63 -13.38 -5.59
N ILE A 80 3.88 -12.53 -6.26
CA ILE A 80 2.42 -12.57 -6.28
C ILE A 80 2.02 -13.18 -7.62
N VAL A 81 1.32 -14.30 -7.57
CA VAL A 81 0.77 -14.94 -8.76
C VAL A 81 -0.69 -14.50 -8.89
N VAL A 82 -1.05 -14.03 -10.08
CA VAL A 82 -2.43 -13.74 -10.48
C VAL A 82 -2.75 -14.63 -11.67
N CYS A 83 -3.65 -15.59 -11.49
CA CYS A 83 -4.09 -16.46 -12.57
C CYS A 83 -5.04 -15.70 -13.51
N PRO A 84 -5.06 -16.01 -14.82
CA PRO A 84 -5.81 -15.24 -15.81
C PRO A 84 -7.31 -15.56 -15.78
N ARG A 85 -7.99 -15.26 -14.67
CA ARG A 85 -9.41 -15.52 -14.45
C ARG A 85 -9.98 -14.63 -13.34
N GLY A 86 -11.29 -14.40 -13.37
CA GLY A 86 -11.97 -13.58 -12.37
C GLY A 86 -11.57 -12.11 -12.45
N ASN A 87 -11.67 -11.40 -11.34
CA ASN A 87 -11.21 -10.02 -11.23
C ASN A 87 -9.72 -9.99 -10.86
N LEU A 88 -8.88 -9.59 -11.81
CA LEU A 88 -7.43 -9.57 -11.65
C LEU A 88 -6.97 -8.52 -10.63
N ASN A 89 -7.64 -7.36 -10.58
CA ASN A 89 -7.32 -6.29 -9.63
C ASN A 89 -7.60 -6.76 -8.19
N ASP A 90 -8.80 -7.28 -7.93
CA ASP A 90 -9.18 -7.78 -6.60
C ASP A 90 -8.22 -8.90 -6.16
N THR A 91 -7.87 -9.80 -7.08
CA THR A 91 -6.93 -10.90 -6.81
C THR A 91 -5.54 -10.37 -6.47
N LEU A 92 -5.02 -9.42 -7.25
CA LEU A 92 -3.71 -8.83 -6.98
C LEU A 92 -3.67 -8.10 -5.64
N LEU A 93 -4.71 -7.34 -5.30
CA LEU A 93 -4.79 -6.66 -4.01
C LEU A 93 -4.94 -7.66 -2.86
N HIS A 94 -5.71 -8.72 -3.04
CA HIS A 94 -5.88 -9.80 -2.05
C HIS A 94 -4.56 -10.50 -1.74
N GLU A 95 -3.88 -11.03 -2.77
CA GLU A 95 -2.59 -11.71 -2.60
C GLU A 95 -1.48 -10.74 -2.20
N GLY A 96 -1.54 -9.51 -2.68
CA GLY A 96 -0.71 -8.42 -2.23
C GLY A 96 -0.84 -8.17 -0.73
N TRP A 97 -2.03 -8.29 -0.16
CA TRP A 97 -2.22 -8.10 1.27
C TRP A 97 -1.61 -9.25 2.08
N HIS A 98 -1.70 -10.49 1.59
CA HIS A 98 -0.95 -11.60 2.17
C HIS A 98 0.57 -11.37 2.16
N ALA A 99 1.08 -10.69 1.14
CA ALA A 99 2.47 -10.27 1.06
C ALA A 99 2.83 -9.26 2.17
N VAL A 100 1.99 -8.24 2.37
CA VAL A 100 2.13 -7.23 3.44
C VAL A 100 2.08 -7.88 4.82
N GLN A 101 1.10 -8.74 5.07
CA GLN A 101 0.96 -9.48 6.33
C GLN A 101 2.22 -10.28 6.66
N SER A 102 2.78 -10.97 5.67
CA SER A 102 3.98 -11.78 5.86
C SER A 102 5.24 -10.93 6.07
N ARG A 103 5.43 -9.90 5.24
CA ARG A 103 6.70 -9.16 5.18
C ARG A 103 6.76 -8.01 6.19
N CYS A 104 5.70 -7.23 6.27
CA CYS A 104 5.69 -5.95 6.96
C CYS A 104 5.07 -6.08 8.35
N LEU A 105 4.01 -6.88 8.49
CA LEU A 105 3.33 -7.09 9.78
C LEU A 105 3.87 -8.29 10.58
N ARG A 106 4.69 -9.15 9.96
CA ARG A 106 5.20 -10.41 10.54
C ARG A 106 4.09 -11.30 11.11
N GLY A 107 2.96 -11.35 10.42
CA GLY A 107 1.79 -12.15 10.80
C GLY A 107 0.88 -11.52 11.86
N ARG A 108 1.22 -10.32 12.39
CA ARG A 108 0.29 -9.59 13.26
C ARG A 108 -0.90 -9.06 12.45
N PRO A 109 -2.13 -9.13 12.98
CA PRO A 109 -3.28 -8.54 12.31
C PRO A 109 -3.16 -7.02 12.27
N HIS A 110 -3.64 -6.42 11.18
CA HIS A 110 -3.79 -4.98 11.05
C HIS A 110 -5.19 -4.54 11.49
N LEU A 111 -6.22 -5.32 11.14
CA LEU A 111 -7.61 -5.00 11.45
C LEU A 111 -8.11 -5.83 12.65
N GLY A 112 -8.87 -5.17 13.52
CA GLY A 112 -9.60 -5.82 14.61
C GLY A 112 -10.78 -6.65 14.10
N GLU A 113 -11.26 -7.58 14.93
CA GLU A 113 -12.36 -8.48 14.55
C GLU A 113 -13.66 -7.71 14.21
N GLU A 114 -13.95 -6.63 14.93
CA GLU A 114 -15.13 -5.80 14.68
C GLU A 114 -15.06 -5.11 13.30
N GLU A 115 -13.90 -4.59 12.93
CA GLU A 115 -13.66 -3.99 11.61
C GLU A 115 -13.81 -5.03 10.51
N LEU A 116 -13.28 -6.25 10.72
CA LEU A 116 -13.44 -7.35 9.78
C LEU A 116 -14.91 -7.73 9.61
N ARG A 117 -15.67 -7.89 10.69
CA ARG A 117 -17.10 -8.22 10.63
C ARG A 117 -17.92 -7.18 9.88
N ARG A 118 -17.61 -5.88 10.08
CA ARG A 118 -18.23 -4.78 9.32
C ARG A 118 -17.81 -4.75 7.86
N GLY A 119 -16.54 -5.04 7.58
CA GLY A 119 -15.96 -4.95 6.25
C GLY A 119 -16.30 -6.15 5.35
N LEU A 120 -16.66 -7.31 5.92
CA LEU A 120 -16.97 -8.53 5.18
C LEU A 120 -18.42 -8.57 4.69
N SER A 121 -18.60 -9.00 3.43
CA SER A 121 -19.93 -9.31 2.92
C SER A 121 -20.54 -10.51 3.65
N ARG A 122 -21.87 -10.63 3.68
CA ARG A 122 -22.54 -11.82 4.22
C ARG A 122 -22.10 -13.11 3.54
N ARG A 123 -21.72 -13.04 2.26
CA ARG A 123 -21.19 -14.19 1.51
C ARG A 123 -19.82 -14.60 2.04
N ASP A 124 -18.91 -13.65 2.19
CA ASP A 124 -17.57 -13.91 2.73
C ASP A 124 -17.64 -14.48 4.14
N GLN A 125 -18.51 -13.93 4.99
CA GLN A 125 -18.68 -14.45 6.36
C GLN A 125 -19.09 -15.93 6.36
N ARG A 126 -20.03 -16.33 5.50
CA ARG A 126 -20.42 -17.74 5.34
C ARG A 126 -19.31 -18.60 4.77
N ASP A 127 -18.60 -18.11 3.76
CA ASP A 127 -17.50 -18.84 3.16
C ASP A 127 -16.35 -19.07 4.16
N LEU A 128 -16.01 -18.04 4.93
CA LEU A 128 -15.00 -18.11 5.99
C LEU A 128 -15.41 -19.10 7.08
N ALA A 129 -16.65 -19.05 7.56
CA ALA A 129 -17.16 -19.98 8.57
C ALA A 129 -17.16 -21.44 8.10
N ARG A 130 -17.34 -21.67 6.79
CA ARG A 130 -17.30 -23.01 6.19
C ARG A 130 -15.88 -23.51 5.98
N LEU A 131 -14.97 -22.64 5.53
CA LEU A 131 -13.63 -23.03 5.06
C LEU A 131 -12.58 -23.00 6.19
N TYR A 132 -12.80 -22.20 7.23
CA TYR A 132 -11.84 -22.00 8.31
C TYR A 132 -12.50 -22.29 9.66
N GLY A 133 -11.86 -23.14 10.46
CA GLY A 133 -12.22 -23.34 11.86
C GLY A 133 -11.98 -22.08 12.70
N GLU A 134 -12.53 -22.07 13.92
CA GLU A 134 -12.43 -20.95 14.86
C GLU A 134 -10.98 -20.47 15.04
N GLY A 135 -10.78 -19.15 15.02
CA GLY A 135 -9.48 -18.50 15.18
C GLY A 135 -8.54 -18.51 13.96
N ARG A 136 -8.84 -19.24 12.87
CA ARG A 136 -7.95 -19.31 11.69
C ARG A 136 -8.38 -18.45 10.49
N TRP A 137 -9.51 -17.78 10.59
CA TRP A 137 -10.11 -17.03 9.48
C TRP A 137 -9.60 -15.59 9.35
N GLN A 138 -9.02 -15.01 10.41
CA GLN A 138 -8.72 -13.58 10.48
C GLN A 138 -7.79 -13.11 9.35
N ARG A 139 -6.74 -13.88 9.07
CA ARG A 139 -5.75 -13.55 8.03
C ARG A 139 -6.36 -13.45 6.63
N GLU A 140 -7.19 -14.43 6.28
CA GLU A 140 -7.94 -14.50 5.02
C GLU A 140 -8.98 -13.37 4.95
N ALA A 141 -9.74 -13.16 6.02
CA ALA A 141 -10.74 -12.11 6.08
C ALA A 141 -10.14 -10.73 5.86
N GLU A 142 -9.01 -10.45 6.49
CA GLU A 142 -8.32 -9.18 6.33
C GLU A 142 -7.93 -8.96 4.87
N ALA A 143 -7.38 -9.98 4.18
CA ALA A 143 -7.09 -9.88 2.75
C ALA A 143 -8.34 -9.60 1.90
N ARG A 144 -9.49 -10.22 2.22
CA ARG A 144 -10.76 -9.93 1.53
C ARG A 144 -11.28 -8.51 1.76
N VAL A 145 -11.15 -7.99 2.97
CA VAL A 145 -11.55 -6.61 3.29
C VAL A 145 -10.63 -5.62 2.59
N MET A 146 -9.32 -5.87 2.64
CA MET A 146 -8.30 -4.99 2.07
C MET A 146 -8.34 -4.96 0.54
N ALA A 147 -8.65 -6.08 -0.12
CA ALA A 147 -8.80 -6.16 -1.57
C ALA A 147 -9.92 -5.27 -2.13
N ARG A 148 -10.89 -4.86 -1.30
CA ARG A 148 -11.99 -3.97 -1.68
C ARG A 148 -11.72 -2.48 -1.45
N ARG A 149 -10.57 -2.12 -0.86
CA ARG A 149 -10.22 -0.72 -0.65
C ARG A 149 -9.86 -0.07 -1.98
N ASP A 150 -10.05 1.25 -2.04
CA ASP A 150 -9.49 2.07 -3.10
C ASP A 150 -7.96 1.79 -3.23
N PRO A 151 -7.45 1.51 -4.45
CA PRO A 151 -6.05 1.15 -4.62
C PRO A 151 -5.04 2.21 -4.19
N ALA A 152 -5.35 3.50 -4.34
CA ALA A 152 -4.43 4.56 -3.92
C ALA A 152 -4.27 4.56 -2.39
N SER A 153 -5.38 4.40 -1.67
CA SER A 153 -5.41 4.30 -0.20
C SER A 153 -4.80 3.00 0.30
N TYR A 154 -5.02 1.90 -0.42
CA TYR A 154 -4.36 0.62 -0.16
C TYR A 154 -2.84 0.75 -0.25
N LEU A 155 -2.30 1.29 -1.35
CA LEU A 155 -0.86 1.35 -1.59
C LEU A 155 -0.14 2.33 -0.65
N ARG A 156 -0.80 3.45 -0.29
CA ARG A 156 -0.28 4.36 0.75
C ARG A 156 -0.12 3.64 2.09
N LEU A 157 -1.11 2.83 2.49
CA LEU A 157 -1.02 2.02 3.70
C LEU A 157 0.10 0.96 3.60
N VAL A 158 0.31 0.36 2.43
CA VAL A 158 1.45 -0.56 2.22
C VAL A 158 2.76 0.16 2.51
N ASP A 159 2.94 1.38 1.99
CA ASP A 159 4.16 2.16 2.22
C ASP A 159 4.37 2.45 3.71
N GLU A 160 3.32 2.88 4.40
CA GLU A 160 3.35 3.15 5.85
C GLU A 160 3.75 1.89 6.66
N LEU A 161 3.10 0.76 6.39
CA LEU A 161 3.33 -0.49 7.14
C LEU A 161 4.68 -1.13 6.83
N CYS A 162 5.19 -0.97 5.60
CA CYS A 162 6.44 -1.59 5.17
C CYS A 162 7.68 -0.71 5.38
N ALA A 163 7.51 0.60 5.57
CA ALA A 163 8.60 1.51 5.93
C ALA A 163 8.89 1.52 7.45
N ALA A 164 7.91 1.17 8.29
CA ALA A 164 8.06 1.20 9.73
C ALA A 164 9.09 0.15 10.23
N PRO A 165 10.01 0.51 11.15
CA PRO A 165 10.77 -0.47 11.91
C PRO A 165 9.79 -1.34 12.69
N VAL A 166 9.86 -2.66 12.54
CA VAL A 166 8.89 -3.56 13.19
C VAL A 166 9.01 -3.44 14.71
N PRO A 167 7.97 -2.97 15.43
CA PRO A 167 8.00 -2.95 16.89
C PRO A 167 8.18 -4.38 17.44
N PRO A 168 8.91 -4.55 18.55
CA PRO A 168 9.09 -5.86 19.17
C PRO A 168 7.72 -6.52 19.45
N PRO A 169 7.65 -7.86 19.42
CA PRO A 169 6.44 -8.56 19.82
C PRO A 169 6.03 -8.09 21.21
N ALA A 170 4.74 -7.82 21.41
CA ALA A 170 4.23 -7.52 22.74
C ALA A 170 4.63 -8.68 23.69
N PRO A 171 5.07 -8.38 24.93
CA PRO A 171 5.36 -9.43 25.89
C PRO A 171 4.12 -10.31 26.01
N ALA A 172 4.31 -11.63 25.93
CA ALA A 172 3.24 -12.57 26.18
C ALA A 172 2.60 -12.20 27.52
N SER A 173 1.29 -11.92 27.53
CA SER A 173 0.56 -11.72 28.77
C SER A 173 0.85 -12.94 29.65
N PRO A 174 1.27 -12.75 30.91
CA PRO A 174 1.53 -13.87 31.80
C PRO A 174 0.27 -14.72 31.86
N GLN A 175 0.38 -15.96 31.37
CA GLN A 175 -0.66 -16.96 31.54
C GLN A 175 -0.96 -17.01 33.04
N GLY A 176 -2.22 -16.77 33.38
CA GLY A 176 -2.69 -16.73 34.76
C GLY A 176 -2.19 -17.95 35.52
N THR A 177 -1.61 -17.70 36.69
CA THR A 177 -1.22 -18.70 37.67
C THR A 177 -2.36 -19.70 37.88
N PRO A 178 -2.10 -21.03 37.89
CA PRO A 178 -3.12 -21.99 38.27
C PRO A 178 -3.49 -21.73 39.75
N GLN A 179 -4.70 -21.23 39.97
CA GLN A 179 -5.28 -21.13 41.31
C GLN A 179 -5.66 -22.52 41.81
N GLY A 180 -5.06 -22.91 42.94
CA GLY A 180 -5.75 -23.67 43.98
C GLY A 180 -5.68 -25.18 43.87
N GLN A 181 -4.63 -25.76 44.45
CA GLN A 181 -4.73 -27.06 45.12
C GLN A 181 -5.71 -26.92 46.30
N ALA A 182 -6.80 -27.70 46.29
CA ALA A 182 -7.65 -27.88 47.45
C ALA A 182 -7.00 -28.91 48.39
N GLU A 183 -6.43 -28.40 49.47
CA GLU A 183 -5.89 -29.14 50.60
C GLU A 183 -7.03 -29.87 51.33
N LYS A 184 -7.12 -31.20 51.19
CA LYS A 184 -7.96 -32.03 52.07
C LYS A 184 -7.21 -32.24 53.39
N ARG A 185 -7.52 -31.41 54.39
CA ARG A 185 -7.19 -31.68 55.80
C ARG A 185 -8.23 -32.62 56.42
N THR A 186 -7.66 -33.58 57.13
CA THR A 186 -8.19 -34.60 58.05
C THR A 186 -9.21 -34.11 59.09
N GLY A 187 -10.11 -35.01 59.51
CA GLY A 187 -10.50 -35.12 60.93
C GLY A 187 -11.95 -35.50 61.22
N SER A 188 -12.23 -36.79 61.41
CA SER A 188 -12.83 -37.42 62.62
C SER A 188 -13.29 -38.84 62.31
#